data_AF-X1JNH6-F1
#
_entry.id   AF-X1JNH6-F1
#
_cell.length_a   1.000
_cell.length_b   1.000
_cell.length_c   1.000
_cell.angle_alpha   90.00
_cell.angle_beta   90.00
_cell.angle_gamma   90.00
#
_symmetry.space_group_name_H-M   'P 1'
#
loop_
_entity.id
_entity.type
_entity.pdbx_description
1 polymer ?
#
loop_
_entity_poly.entity_id
_entity_poly.type
_entity_poly.pdbx_seq_one_letter_code
_entity_poly.pdbx_strand_id
1 'polypeptide(L)'
;MAKLKGPLFSLGATQQIAKTLVYFPWKGLNVVREYVVPTNPDTDLQKAQRAKLRTMVAAVHTTQARAAQPLNSVDQTAYSALASVKGFIMTWFNMVVKLGIDCLVDEKGYTIYCDGSVPFKGIADFRPRLVLEDDGVTRIADGKFYLGTTRTNLIHSEAAQVTTGVVVELTGTNGFSGLTAGTKYYWQFRPDEDDPCEGADSGIYSAVAE
;
A
#
# COMPACT_ATOMS: atom_id res chain seq x y z
N MET A 1 13.11 14.86 37.81
CA MET A 1 12.66 16.26 37.68
C MET A 1 12.56 16.84 39.07
N ALA A 2 13.31 17.90 39.39
CA ALA A 2 13.32 18.44 40.74
C ALA A 2 12.16 19.43 40.91
N LYS A 3 11.41 19.30 42.02
CA LYS A 3 10.37 20.24 42.42
C LYS A 3 11.02 21.41 43.15
N LEU A 4 10.78 22.64 42.70
CA LEU A 4 11.42 23.83 43.25
C LEU A 4 10.41 24.67 44.04
N LYS A 5 10.83 25.20 45.20
CA LYS A 5 10.00 26.16 45.97
C LYS A 5 9.96 27.56 45.34
N GLY A 6 10.94 27.88 44.49
CA GLY A 6 10.99 29.09 43.66
C GLY A 6 11.98 28.87 42.51
N PRO A 7 11.54 28.85 41.23
CA PRO A 7 12.38 28.40 40.13
C PRO A 7 13.62 29.28 39.88
N LEU A 8 13.52 30.60 40.06
CA LEU A 8 14.64 31.55 40.14
C LEU A 8 14.10 32.91 40.60
N PHE A 9 13.94 33.10 41.92
CA PHE A 9 13.56 34.36 42.60
C PHE A 9 12.60 35.34 41.88
N SER A 10 11.71 34.88 41.00
CA SER A 10 10.51 35.60 40.59
C SER A 10 9.46 34.64 40.01
N LEU A 11 8.23 34.89 40.43
CA LEU A 11 7.07 34.02 40.56
C LEU A 11 6.48 33.57 39.20
N GLY A 12 7.17 32.66 38.51
CA GLY A 12 6.69 32.07 37.26
C GLY A 12 7.73 32.03 36.13
N ALA A 13 9.03 32.04 36.45
CA ALA A 13 10.09 31.94 35.45
C ALA A 13 9.89 30.72 34.54
N THR A 14 9.82 30.99 33.24
CA THR A 14 9.76 29.99 32.17
C THR A 14 10.96 30.16 31.24
N GLN A 15 11.30 29.12 30.48
CA GLN A 15 12.37 29.06 29.48
C GLN A 15 13.73 28.52 29.99
N GLN A 16 14.68 28.42 29.06
CA GLN A 16 16.00 27.84 29.28
C GLN A 16 17.01 28.87 29.80
N ILE A 17 17.91 28.44 30.67
CA ILE A 17 19.08 29.22 31.09
C ILE A 17 20.32 28.55 30.56
N ALA A 18 21.13 29.32 29.83
CA ALA A 18 22.45 28.93 29.32
C ALA A 18 22.50 27.56 28.60
N LYS A 19 21.37 27.06 28.07
CA LYS A 19 21.26 25.70 27.51
C LYS A 19 21.69 24.60 28.49
N THR A 20 21.46 24.80 29.78
CA THR A 20 21.77 23.79 30.81
C THR A 20 20.52 23.34 31.55
N LEU A 21 19.62 24.27 31.86
CA LEU A 21 18.40 24.01 32.61
C LEU A 21 17.20 24.68 31.96
N VAL A 22 16.03 24.05 32.04
CA VAL A 22 14.75 24.59 31.57
C VAL A 22 13.77 24.65 32.73
N TYR A 23 13.25 25.84 33.01
CA TYR A 23 12.23 26.10 34.02
C TYR A 23 10.86 26.21 33.37
N PHE A 24 9.86 25.54 33.93
CA PHE A 24 8.49 25.58 33.43
C PHE A 24 7.51 25.07 34.50
N PRO A 25 6.22 25.47 34.44
CA PRO A 25 5.18 24.85 35.24
C PRO A 25 4.79 23.48 34.68
N TRP A 26 4.67 22.47 35.54
CA TRP A 26 4.17 21.15 35.18
C TRP A 26 3.15 20.67 36.22
N LYS A 27 1.90 20.48 35.79
CA LYS A 27 0.80 20.03 36.67
C LYS A 27 0.67 20.86 37.96
N GLY A 28 0.75 22.19 37.83
CA GLY A 28 0.68 23.12 38.97
C GLY A 28 1.93 23.17 39.85
N LEU A 29 3.00 22.47 39.48
CA LEU A 29 4.28 22.48 40.20
C LEU A 29 5.34 23.22 39.39
N ASN A 30 6.14 24.05 40.06
CA ASN A 30 7.34 24.63 39.46
C ASN A 30 8.44 23.58 39.43
N VAL A 31 8.88 23.24 38.22
CA VAL A 31 9.87 22.18 38.01
C VAL A 31 11.02 22.66 37.14
N VAL A 32 12.17 22.02 37.33
CA VAL A 32 13.34 22.16 36.46
C VAL A 32 13.73 20.82 35.87
N ARG A 33 14.16 20.86 34.60
CA ARG A 33 14.82 19.75 33.93
C ARG A 33 16.10 20.21 33.26
N GLU A 34 16.99 19.26 33.02
CA GLU A 34 18.16 19.48 32.17
C GLU A 34 17.71 19.89 30.77
N TYR A 35 18.42 20.86 30.20
CA TYR A 35 18.28 21.19 28.80
C TYR A 35 18.87 20.07 27.96
N VAL A 36 17.98 19.26 27.42
CA VAL A 36 18.34 18.22 26.45
C VAL A 36 17.93 18.73 25.08
N VAL A 37 18.90 18.80 24.15
CA VAL A 37 18.58 18.83 22.71
C VAL A 37 18.37 17.38 22.31
N PRO A 38 17.13 16.95 22.00
CA PRO A 38 16.92 15.59 21.54
C PRO A 38 17.74 15.39 20.26
N THR A 39 18.51 14.30 20.21
CA THR A 39 19.15 13.91 18.96
C THR A 39 18.04 13.67 17.94
N ASN A 40 18.08 14.39 16.81
CA ASN A 40 17.26 14.10 15.64
C ASN A 40 18.16 13.43 14.59
N PRO A 41 18.52 12.15 14.78
CA PRO A 41 19.44 11.50 13.88
C PRO A 41 18.83 11.42 12.47
N ASP A 42 19.66 11.71 11.47
CA ASP A 42 19.36 11.53 10.04
C ASP A 42 20.35 10.54 9.44
N THR A 43 20.30 9.31 9.98
CA THR A 43 21.14 8.20 9.53
C THR A 43 20.76 7.76 8.13
N ASP A 44 21.70 7.12 7.44
CA ASP A 44 21.46 6.65 6.07
C ASP A 44 20.36 5.57 6.01
N LEU A 45 20.23 4.74 7.06
CA LEU A 45 19.11 3.79 7.18
C LEU A 45 17.75 4.48 7.28
N GLN A 46 17.66 5.59 8.03
CA GLN A 46 16.42 6.37 8.11
C GLN A 46 16.12 7.05 6.77
N LYS A 47 17.14 7.59 6.08
CA LYS A 47 16.97 8.15 4.74
C LYS A 47 16.50 7.09 3.74
N ALA A 48 17.07 5.88 3.80
CA ALA A 48 16.67 4.76 2.95
C ALA A 48 15.20 4.40 3.15
N GLN A 49 14.73 4.29 4.39
CA GLN A 49 13.31 3.99 4.65
C GLN A 49 12.38 5.12 4.17
N ARG A 50 12.77 6.38 4.38
CA ARG A 50 12.01 7.53 3.85
C ARG A 50 12.03 7.59 2.32
N ALA A 51 13.09 7.09 1.68
CA ALA A 51 13.17 7.01 0.23
C ALA A 51 12.15 6.00 -0.32
N LYS A 52 12.04 4.80 0.27
CA LYS A 52 11.04 3.79 -0.12
C LYS A 52 9.61 4.33 -0.04
N LEU A 53 9.27 5.02 1.05
CA LEU A 53 7.98 5.69 1.19
C LEU A 53 7.76 6.77 0.12
N ARG A 54 8.77 7.61 -0.15
CA ARG A 54 8.70 8.64 -1.20
C ARG A 54 8.49 8.03 -2.58
N THR A 55 9.18 6.94 -2.91
CA THR A 55 9.00 6.20 -4.15
C THR A 55 7.56 5.72 -4.31
N MET A 56 7.00 5.04 -3.31
CA MET A 56 5.64 4.51 -3.41
C MET A 56 4.57 5.60 -3.47
N VAL A 57 4.72 6.68 -2.69
CA VAL A 57 3.79 7.82 -2.75
C VAL A 57 3.84 8.48 -4.13
N ALA A 58 5.03 8.65 -4.71
CA ALA A 58 5.18 9.19 -6.06
C ALA A 58 4.53 8.29 -7.10
N ALA A 59 4.76 6.96 -7.05
CA ALA A 59 4.17 6.00 -7.97
C ALA A 59 2.63 6.01 -7.94
N VAL A 60 2.03 6.08 -6.75
CA VAL A 60 0.56 6.20 -6.62
C VAL A 60 0.08 7.48 -7.30
N HIS A 61 0.73 8.62 -7.06
CA HIS A 61 0.33 9.89 -7.68
C HIS A 61 0.53 9.90 -9.20
N THR A 62 1.62 9.34 -9.70
CA THR A 62 1.84 9.13 -11.14
C THR A 62 0.70 8.32 -11.74
N THR A 63 0.36 7.19 -11.12
CA THR A 63 -0.72 6.30 -11.60
C THR A 63 -2.09 6.98 -11.57
N GLN A 64 -2.38 7.78 -10.53
CA GLN A 64 -3.63 8.56 -10.44
C GLN A 64 -3.71 9.67 -11.49
N ALA A 65 -2.57 10.27 -11.86
CA ALA A 65 -2.51 11.38 -12.79
C ALA A 65 -2.54 10.95 -14.27
N ARG A 66 -2.51 9.65 -14.57
CA ARG A 66 -2.55 9.14 -15.95
C ARG A 66 -3.83 9.60 -16.66
N ALA A 67 -3.69 10.09 -17.90
CA ALA A 67 -4.84 10.53 -18.70
C ALA A 67 -5.73 9.35 -19.14
N ALA A 68 -5.12 8.20 -19.42
CA ALA A 68 -5.80 6.95 -19.74
C ALA A 68 -5.53 5.94 -18.63
N GLN A 69 -6.56 5.17 -18.26
CA GLN A 69 -6.46 4.07 -17.29
C GLN A 69 -5.85 4.49 -15.93
N PRO A 70 -6.29 5.62 -15.33
CA PRO A 70 -5.78 6.05 -14.04
C PRO A 70 -6.22 5.12 -12.92
N LEU A 71 -5.44 5.12 -11.83
CA LEU A 71 -5.89 4.59 -10.55
C LEU A 71 -7.09 5.42 -10.06
N ASN A 72 -8.27 4.81 -10.07
CA ASN A 72 -9.54 5.48 -9.80
C ASN A 72 -10.32 4.84 -8.64
N SER A 73 -11.57 5.27 -8.42
CA SER A 73 -12.41 4.81 -7.31
C SER A 73 -12.65 3.29 -7.28
N VAL A 74 -12.63 2.61 -8.43
CA VAL A 74 -12.73 1.15 -8.53
C VAL A 74 -11.52 0.50 -7.87
N ASP A 75 -10.31 0.97 -8.21
CA ASP A 75 -9.06 0.46 -7.64
C ASP A 75 -8.96 0.79 -6.14
N GLN A 76 -9.36 2.00 -5.74
CA GLN A 76 -9.40 2.41 -4.33
C GLN A 76 -10.32 1.49 -3.51
N THR A 77 -11.47 1.11 -4.06
CA THR A 77 -12.38 0.16 -3.42
C THR A 77 -11.77 -1.22 -3.35
N ALA A 78 -11.06 -1.66 -4.40
CA ALA A 78 -10.40 -2.95 -4.46
C ALA A 78 -9.26 -3.09 -3.44
N TYR A 79 -8.42 -2.06 -3.28
CA TYR A 79 -7.38 -2.06 -2.25
C TYR A 79 -7.95 -1.90 -0.84
N SER A 80 -9.06 -1.19 -0.65
CA SER A 80 -9.79 -1.18 0.63
C SER A 80 -10.32 -2.58 0.99
N ALA A 81 -10.83 -3.31 -0.02
CA ALA A 81 -11.27 -4.69 0.16
C ALA A 81 -10.10 -5.61 0.53
N LEU A 82 -8.94 -5.45 -0.10
CA LEU A 82 -7.73 -6.18 0.26
C LEU A 82 -7.29 -5.91 1.70
N ALA A 83 -7.22 -4.64 2.10
CA ALA A 83 -6.87 -4.25 3.47
C ALA A 83 -7.80 -4.92 4.49
N SER A 84 -9.11 -4.91 4.22
CA SER A 84 -10.12 -5.57 5.06
C SER A 84 -9.91 -7.09 5.13
N VAL A 85 -9.59 -7.75 4.02
CA VAL A 85 -9.36 -9.21 3.98
C VAL A 85 -8.09 -9.60 4.74
N LYS A 86 -7.04 -8.78 4.65
CA LYS A 86 -5.80 -8.97 5.44
C LYS A 86 -5.93 -8.55 6.91
N GLY A 87 -7.10 -8.07 7.33
CA GLY A 87 -7.36 -7.65 8.72
C GLY A 87 -6.69 -6.33 9.11
N PHE A 88 -6.25 -5.53 8.14
CA PHE A 88 -5.60 -4.25 8.39
C PHE A 88 -6.62 -3.11 8.47
N ILE A 89 -6.54 -2.31 9.54
CA ILE A 89 -7.31 -1.07 9.70
C ILE A 89 -6.54 0.07 9.01
N MET A 90 -6.54 0.06 7.68
CA MET A 90 -5.86 1.10 6.89
C MET A 90 -6.66 1.47 5.63
N THR A 91 -6.39 2.65 5.10
CA THR A 91 -6.98 3.11 3.85
C THR A 91 -6.41 2.35 2.65
N TRP A 92 -7.11 2.42 1.51
CA TRP A 92 -6.59 1.88 0.24
C TRP A 92 -5.19 2.42 -0.09
N PHE A 93 -4.95 3.70 0.16
CA PHE A 93 -3.67 4.36 -0.14
C PHE A 93 -2.54 3.74 0.67
N ASN A 94 -2.76 3.59 1.98
CA ASN A 94 -1.80 2.96 2.87
C ASN A 94 -1.59 1.48 2.52
N MET A 95 -2.61 0.78 2.03
CA MET A 95 -2.48 -0.61 1.59
C MET A 95 -1.56 -0.74 0.38
N VAL A 96 -1.76 0.07 -0.68
CA VAL A 96 -0.90 0.07 -1.87
C VAL A 96 0.54 0.42 -1.51
N VAL A 97 0.71 1.49 -0.72
CA VAL A 97 2.03 1.94 -0.26
C VAL A 97 2.71 0.86 0.58
N LYS A 98 1.96 0.18 1.46
CA LYS A 98 2.50 -0.91 2.28
C LYS A 98 3.01 -2.06 1.41
N LEU A 99 2.23 -2.56 0.45
CA LEU A 99 2.65 -3.67 -0.41
C LEU A 99 3.97 -3.36 -1.12
N GLY A 100 4.06 -2.19 -1.74
CA GLY A 100 5.30 -1.81 -2.43
C GLY A 100 6.46 -1.54 -1.49
N ILE A 101 6.24 -0.98 -0.30
CA ILE A 101 7.31 -0.83 0.71
C ILE A 101 7.79 -2.20 1.18
N ASP A 102 6.90 -3.16 1.42
CA ASP A 102 7.27 -4.52 1.84
C ASP A 102 8.15 -5.18 0.76
N CYS A 103 7.76 -5.10 -0.52
CA CYS A 103 8.61 -5.58 -1.63
C CYS A 103 9.98 -4.88 -1.68
N LEU A 104 10.00 -3.54 -1.57
CA LEU A 104 11.25 -2.76 -1.59
C LEU A 104 12.13 -3.01 -0.34
N VAL A 105 11.56 -3.45 0.77
CA VAL A 105 12.31 -3.90 1.95
C VAL A 105 13.02 -5.21 1.66
N ASP A 106 12.37 -6.10 0.93
CA ASP A 106 12.90 -7.40 0.50
C ASP A 106 13.76 -7.32 -0.77
N GLU A 107 14.16 -6.11 -1.18
CA GLU A 107 14.97 -5.84 -2.38
C GLU A 107 14.31 -6.32 -3.69
N LYS A 108 12.98 -6.43 -3.68
CA LYS A 108 12.13 -6.76 -4.84
C LYS A 108 11.57 -5.49 -5.50
N GLY A 109 11.05 -5.65 -6.72
CA GLY A 109 10.32 -4.62 -7.43
C GLY A 109 8.94 -4.37 -6.83
N TYR A 110 8.40 -3.17 -7.04
CA TYR A 110 7.00 -2.88 -6.73
C TYR A 110 6.17 -2.87 -8.01
N THR A 111 4.88 -3.15 -7.89
CA THR A 111 3.93 -2.96 -8.98
C THR A 111 2.60 -2.49 -8.41
N ILE A 112 2.03 -1.45 -9.01
CA ILE A 112 0.69 -0.96 -8.71
C ILE A 112 -0.23 -1.42 -9.83
N TYR A 113 -1.29 -2.14 -9.47
CA TYR A 113 -2.34 -2.57 -10.39
C TYR A 113 -3.50 -1.58 -10.35
N CYS A 114 -3.98 -1.19 -11.53
CA CYS A 114 -5.11 -0.28 -11.68
C CYS A 114 -5.97 -0.64 -12.91
N ASP A 115 -7.03 0.14 -13.16
CA ASP A 115 -7.94 -0.06 -14.29
C ASP A 115 -8.55 -1.48 -14.33
N GLY A 116 -8.88 -2.01 -13.13
CA GLY A 116 -9.42 -3.34 -12.98
C GLY A 116 -10.74 -3.51 -13.72
N SER A 117 -10.71 -4.34 -14.77
CA SER A 117 -11.81 -4.56 -15.68
C SER A 117 -11.97 -6.03 -16.02
N VAL A 118 -13.15 -6.39 -16.53
CA VAL A 118 -13.45 -7.75 -17.00
C VAL A 118 -14.02 -7.63 -18.41
N PRO A 119 -13.15 -7.61 -19.46
CA PRO A 119 -13.60 -7.44 -20.84
C PRO A 119 -14.55 -8.54 -21.32
N PHE A 120 -14.43 -9.75 -20.77
CA PHE A 120 -15.31 -10.88 -21.06
C PHE A 120 -15.87 -11.41 -19.75
N LYS A 121 -17.19 -11.39 -19.59
CA LYS A 121 -17.88 -11.81 -18.35
C LYS A 121 -18.62 -13.13 -18.48
N GLY A 122 -18.43 -13.84 -19.60
CA GLY A 122 -19.19 -15.05 -19.93
C GLY A 122 -19.06 -16.12 -18.86
N ILE A 123 -20.13 -16.84 -18.56
CA ILE A 123 -20.08 -17.96 -17.61
C ILE A 123 -19.09 -19.09 -17.96
N ALA A 124 -18.78 -19.23 -19.26
CA ALA A 124 -17.81 -20.17 -19.77
C ALA A 124 -16.44 -19.53 -20.05
N ASP A 125 -16.34 -18.21 -19.89
CA ASP A 125 -15.20 -17.43 -20.35
C ASP A 125 -15.15 -16.04 -19.70
N PHE A 126 -14.75 -16.02 -18.43
CA PHE A 126 -14.61 -14.81 -17.63
C PHE A 126 -13.14 -14.39 -17.55
N ARG A 127 -12.81 -13.20 -18.05
CA ARG A 127 -11.43 -12.75 -18.24
C ARG A 127 -11.18 -11.42 -17.54
N PRO A 128 -10.52 -11.42 -16.36
CA PRO A 128 -10.04 -10.21 -15.73
C PRO A 128 -8.84 -9.59 -16.47
N ARG A 129 -8.67 -8.28 -16.28
CA ARG A 129 -7.56 -7.48 -16.82
C ARG A 129 -7.19 -6.37 -15.85
N LEU A 130 -5.89 -6.11 -15.70
CA LEU A 130 -5.34 -5.01 -14.91
C LEU A 130 -4.19 -4.34 -15.67
N VAL A 131 -4.10 -3.02 -15.56
CA VAL A 131 -2.97 -2.21 -16.04
C VAL A 131 -1.93 -2.06 -14.94
N LEU A 132 -0.67 -1.95 -15.34
CA LEU A 132 0.48 -1.91 -14.44
C LEU A 132 1.09 -0.51 -14.37
N GLU A 133 1.60 -0.14 -13.20
CA GLU A 133 2.66 0.87 -12.99
C GLU A 133 3.79 0.21 -12.22
N ASP A 134 5.02 0.35 -12.70
CA ASP A 134 6.24 -0.15 -12.08
C ASP A 134 7.37 0.89 -12.20
N ASP A 135 8.55 0.56 -11.68
CA ASP A 135 9.72 1.43 -11.71
C ASP A 135 10.49 1.43 -13.05
N GLY A 136 10.03 0.66 -14.03
CA GLY A 136 10.68 0.50 -15.32
C GLY A 136 11.91 -0.41 -15.33
N VAL A 137 12.33 -0.94 -14.19
CA VAL A 137 13.55 -1.75 -14.01
C VAL A 137 13.21 -3.15 -13.57
N THR A 138 12.49 -3.28 -12.45
CA THR A 138 12.05 -4.55 -11.88
C THR A 138 10.56 -4.68 -12.15
N ARG A 139 10.20 -5.69 -12.92
CA ARG A 139 8.84 -5.82 -13.45
C ARG A 139 8.31 -7.22 -13.21
N ILE A 140 7.01 -7.28 -13.00
CA ILE A 140 6.24 -8.52 -12.99
C ILE A 140 6.56 -9.33 -14.24
N ALA A 141 6.92 -10.59 -14.04
CA ALA A 141 7.20 -11.55 -15.10
C ALA A 141 6.06 -12.55 -15.22
N ASP A 142 5.61 -13.09 -14.08
CA ASP A 142 4.63 -14.16 -14.02
C ASP A 142 3.65 -13.99 -12.84
N GLY A 143 2.43 -14.51 -13.00
CA GLY A 143 1.45 -14.53 -11.92
C GLY A 143 0.09 -15.06 -12.36
N LYS A 144 -0.82 -15.16 -11.39
CA LYS A 144 -2.14 -15.76 -11.57
C LYS A 144 -3.25 -14.82 -11.16
N PHE A 145 -4.35 -14.88 -11.90
CA PHE A 145 -5.63 -14.41 -11.38
C PHE A 145 -6.22 -15.48 -10.49
N TYR A 146 -6.79 -15.06 -9.37
CA TYR A 146 -7.55 -15.89 -8.44
C TYR A 146 -9.01 -15.41 -8.44
N LEU A 147 -9.98 -16.33 -8.41
CA LEU A 147 -11.41 -16.05 -8.47
C LEU A 147 -12.17 -16.82 -7.39
N GLY A 148 -13.22 -16.22 -6.83
CA GLY A 148 -14.15 -16.89 -5.93
C GLY A 148 -15.45 -16.11 -5.72
N THR A 149 -16.42 -16.72 -5.05
CA THR A 149 -17.73 -16.09 -4.74
C THR A 149 -17.67 -15.19 -3.51
N THR A 150 -16.55 -15.19 -2.77
CA THR A 150 -16.32 -14.33 -1.62
C THR A 150 -14.92 -13.70 -1.70
N ARG A 151 -14.74 -12.54 -1.06
CA ARG A 151 -13.45 -11.83 -1.03
C ARG A 151 -12.34 -12.57 -0.27
N THR A 152 -12.70 -13.49 0.61
CA THR A 152 -11.77 -14.23 1.47
C THR A 152 -11.43 -15.62 0.94
N ASN A 153 -12.21 -16.14 -0.01
CA ASN A 153 -12.06 -17.50 -0.52
C ASN A 153 -11.99 -17.50 -2.06
N LEU A 154 -10.83 -17.11 -2.59
CA LEU A 154 -10.52 -17.14 -4.03
C LEU A 154 -9.86 -18.50 -4.36
N ILE A 155 -10.68 -19.49 -4.71
CA ILE A 155 -10.28 -20.90 -4.80
C ILE A 155 -9.90 -21.35 -6.20
N HIS A 156 -10.31 -20.61 -7.23
CA HIS A 156 -9.97 -20.90 -8.61
C HIS A 156 -8.80 -20.01 -9.01
N SER A 157 -7.91 -20.50 -9.86
CA SER A 157 -6.79 -19.72 -10.37
C SER A 157 -6.51 -20.03 -11.83
N GLU A 158 -6.18 -19.01 -12.61
CA GLU A 158 -5.72 -19.12 -13.99
C GLU A 158 -4.45 -18.29 -14.18
N ALA A 159 -3.49 -18.82 -14.94
CA ALA A 159 -2.25 -18.09 -15.25
C ALA A 159 -2.55 -16.87 -16.12
N ALA A 160 -2.04 -15.71 -15.72
CA ALA A 160 -2.20 -14.50 -16.50
C ALA A 160 -1.17 -14.44 -17.61
N GLN A 161 -1.55 -13.85 -18.74
CA GLN A 161 -0.57 -13.35 -19.68
C GLN A 161 -0.06 -11.99 -19.19
N VAL A 162 1.25 -11.87 -19.04
CA VAL A 162 1.92 -10.64 -18.62
C VAL A 162 2.50 -9.96 -19.86
N THR A 163 2.03 -8.75 -20.15
CA THR A 163 2.74 -7.82 -21.03
C THR A 163 3.51 -6.86 -20.14
N THR A 164 4.81 -7.13 -20.00
CA THR A 164 5.72 -6.46 -19.08
C THR A 164 5.57 -4.93 -19.08
N GLY A 165 5.26 -4.37 -17.91
CA GLY A 165 5.09 -2.92 -17.70
C GLY A 165 3.85 -2.29 -18.33
N VAL A 166 2.91 -3.11 -18.83
CA VAL A 166 1.70 -2.62 -19.49
C VAL A 166 0.45 -3.20 -18.85
N VAL A 167 0.27 -4.52 -18.92
CA VAL A 167 -1.00 -5.17 -18.56
C VAL A 167 -0.76 -6.61 -18.12
N VAL A 168 -1.59 -7.08 -17.19
CA VAL A 168 -1.83 -8.51 -16.92
C VAL A 168 -3.28 -8.84 -17.25
N GLU A 169 -3.49 -9.89 -18.04
CA GLU A 169 -4.83 -10.25 -18.52
C GLU A 169 -4.95 -11.74 -18.85
N LEU A 170 -6.18 -12.25 -18.83
CA LEU A 170 -6.49 -13.54 -19.47
C LEU A 170 -6.84 -13.30 -20.94
N THR A 171 -6.11 -13.94 -21.85
CA THR A 171 -6.31 -13.85 -23.30
C THR A 171 -6.72 -15.19 -23.90
N GLY A 172 -7.27 -15.18 -25.13
CA GLY A 172 -7.74 -16.41 -25.79
C GLY A 172 -8.80 -17.14 -24.95
N THR A 173 -9.02 -18.43 -25.15
CA THR A 173 -10.03 -19.22 -24.40
C THR A 173 -9.60 -19.61 -22.98
N ASN A 174 -8.68 -18.87 -22.36
CA ASN A 174 -8.13 -19.16 -21.04
C ASN A 174 -8.84 -18.41 -19.90
N GLY A 175 -10.11 -18.02 -20.10
CA GLY A 175 -10.94 -17.43 -19.06
C GLY A 175 -11.43 -18.47 -18.05
N PHE A 176 -11.85 -18.00 -16.88
CA PHE A 176 -12.55 -18.86 -15.93
C PHE A 176 -13.86 -19.36 -16.53
N SER A 177 -14.17 -20.62 -16.29
CA SER A 177 -15.40 -21.27 -16.78
C SER A 177 -16.17 -21.93 -15.64
N GLY A 178 -17.39 -22.40 -15.91
CA GLY A 178 -18.25 -23.04 -14.91
C GLY A 178 -18.86 -22.06 -13.90
N LEU A 179 -18.97 -20.78 -14.27
CA LEU A 179 -19.59 -19.77 -13.42
C LEU A 179 -21.11 -19.81 -13.53
N THR A 180 -21.80 -19.20 -12.56
CA THR A 180 -23.26 -19.06 -12.58
C THR A 180 -23.64 -17.65 -13.01
N ALA A 181 -24.47 -17.53 -14.04
CA ALA A 181 -24.95 -16.25 -14.55
C ALA A 181 -25.67 -15.46 -13.44
N GLY A 182 -25.44 -14.15 -13.39
CA GLY A 182 -25.98 -13.26 -12.35
C GLY A 182 -25.27 -13.36 -10.99
N THR A 183 -24.28 -14.25 -10.83
CA THR A 183 -23.51 -14.36 -9.59
C THR A 183 -22.35 -13.38 -9.58
N LYS A 184 -22.17 -12.69 -8.45
CA LYS A 184 -21.02 -11.82 -8.21
C LYS A 184 -19.79 -12.65 -7.84
N TYR A 185 -18.73 -12.49 -8.61
CA TYR A 185 -17.43 -13.07 -8.32
C TYR A 185 -16.43 -11.98 -7.94
N TYR A 186 -15.52 -12.35 -7.06
CA TYR A 186 -14.38 -11.55 -6.62
C TYR A 186 -13.12 -12.11 -7.24
N TRP A 187 -12.19 -11.25 -7.60
CA TRP A 187 -10.95 -11.65 -8.23
C TRP A 187 -9.76 -10.77 -7.84
N GLN A 188 -8.57 -11.33 -7.95
CA GLN A 188 -7.32 -10.69 -7.58
C GLN A 188 -6.18 -11.25 -8.43
N PHE A 189 -5.27 -10.41 -8.89
CA PHE A 189 -4.00 -10.85 -9.44
C PHE A 189 -2.96 -10.96 -8.32
N ARG A 190 -2.18 -12.03 -8.33
CA ARG A 190 -1.03 -12.22 -7.44
C ARG A 190 0.17 -12.67 -8.27
N PRO A 191 1.34 -12.01 -8.12
CA PRO A 191 2.59 -12.51 -8.64
C PRO A 191 2.87 -13.94 -8.13
N ASP A 192 3.53 -14.76 -8.94
CA ASP A 192 3.95 -16.10 -8.53
C ASP A 192 5.11 -16.02 -7.51
N GLU A 193 5.38 -17.14 -6.83
CA GLU A 193 6.58 -17.31 -6.00
C GLU A 193 7.84 -17.11 -6.86
N ASP A 194 8.88 -16.50 -6.29
CA ASP A 194 10.13 -16.13 -6.96
C ASP A 194 10.01 -15.05 -8.07
N ASP A 195 8.82 -14.48 -8.30
CA ASP A 195 8.67 -13.35 -9.22
C ASP A 195 9.43 -12.10 -8.71
N PRO A 196 10.02 -11.28 -9.59
CA PRO A 196 10.74 -10.06 -9.19
C PRO A 196 9.89 -9.07 -8.38
N CYS A 197 8.57 -9.15 -8.47
CA CYS A 197 7.60 -8.34 -7.75
C CYS A 197 6.72 -9.17 -6.78
N GLU A 198 7.18 -10.35 -6.35
CA GLU A 198 6.46 -11.18 -5.38
C GLU A 198 6.02 -10.38 -4.15
N GLY A 199 4.75 -10.54 -3.77
CA GLY A 199 4.12 -9.81 -2.67
C GLY A 199 3.40 -8.51 -3.07
N ALA A 200 3.63 -8.01 -4.28
CA ALA A 200 2.86 -6.90 -4.85
C ALA A 200 1.50 -7.42 -5.35
N ASP A 201 0.60 -7.76 -4.44
CA ASP A 201 -0.76 -8.20 -4.75
C ASP A 201 -1.62 -7.06 -5.35
N SER A 202 -2.49 -7.35 -6.30
CA SER A 202 -3.52 -6.39 -6.71
C SER A 202 -4.58 -6.17 -5.61
N GLY A 203 -5.37 -5.12 -5.74
CA GLY A 203 -6.64 -5.01 -5.01
C GLY A 203 -7.59 -6.19 -5.33
N ILE A 204 -8.60 -6.40 -4.49
CA ILE A 204 -9.64 -7.43 -4.72
C ILE A 204 -10.83 -6.78 -5.42
N TYR A 205 -10.98 -7.07 -6.70
CA TYR A 205 -12.03 -6.55 -7.56
C TYR A 205 -13.25 -7.48 -7.58
N SER A 206 -14.32 -7.05 -8.23
CA SER A 206 -15.51 -7.89 -8.41
C SER A 206 -16.27 -7.55 -9.67
N ALA A 207 -16.86 -8.55 -10.31
CA ALA A 207 -17.84 -8.38 -11.39
C ALA A 207 -18.91 -9.48 -11.32
N VAL A 208 -20.02 -9.27 -12.01
CA VAL A 208 -21.09 -10.26 -12.16
C VAL A 208 -20.84 -11.06 -13.43
N ALA A 209 -20.92 -12.39 -13.36
CA ALA A 209 -20.82 -13.25 -14.53
C ALA A 209 -22.13 -13.19 -15.34
N GLU A 210 -22.01 -13.20 -16.66
CA GLU A 210 -23.11 -13.02 -17.64
C GLU A 210 -23.25 -14.26 -18.53
#